data_AF-A0A420CK18-F1
#
_entry.id   AF-A0A420CK18-F1
#
_cell.length_a   1.000
_cell.length_b   1.000
_cell.length_c   1.000
_cell.angle_alpha   90.00
_cell.angle_beta   90.00
_cell.angle_gamma   90.00
#
_symmetry.space_group_name_H-M   'P 1'
#
loop_
_entity.id
_entity.type
_entity.pdbx_description
1 polymer ?
#
loop_
_entity_poly.entity_id
_entity_poly.type
_entity_poly.pdbx_seq_one_letter_code
_entity_poly.pdbx_strand_id
1 'polypeptide(L)'
;MKKNNFRFVDQPEDPNVGLANEEIAFLQRELNLQFPEIYIYYLQHAGKESNVFPVENDIVKLKKYQNQLKDALKQRGLLRTESLFCFQYNIEYEPLVGQDFETFYFFNLSHPESPDLYIFGDFITNFDWRGYDKELTNKENFVDFINHKTKDKFGPKRLKRIGNTFLGILVAPFIIIVLIIVAGQVLLEKIKNQ
;
A
#
# COMPACT_ATOMS: atom_id res chain seq x y z
N MET A 1 15.12 1.94 -18.91
CA MET A 1 15.82 1.05 -17.96
C MET A 1 14.77 0.43 -17.05
N LYS A 2 14.82 -0.88 -16.79
CA LYS A 2 13.94 -1.49 -15.77
C LYS A 2 14.20 -0.80 -14.43
N LYS A 3 13.13 -0.34 -13.77
CA LYS A 3 13.21 0.20 -12.41
C LYS A 3 13.39 -0.99 -11.47
N ASN A 4 14.59 -1.17 -10.93
CA ASN A 4 14.97 -2.31 -10.08
C ASN A 4 14.61 -2.07 -8.61
N ASN A 5 13.42 -1.51 -8.39
CA ASN A 5 12.99 -1.06 -7.08
C ASN A 5 11.61 -1.63 -6.77
N PHE A 6 11.25 -1.61 -5.48
CA PHE A 6 9.95 -2.02 -4.95
C PHE A 6 8.80 -1.67 -5.90
N ARG A 7 8.19 -2.71 -6.48
CA ARG A 7 7.05 -2.57 -7.36
C ARG A 7 5.77 -2.72 -6.53
N PHE A 8 5.52 -1.79 -5.62
CA PHE A 8 4.15 -1.62 -5.13
C PHE A 8 3.43 -0.82 -6.21
N VAL A 9 2.62 -1.51 -7.02
CA VAL A 9 2.07 -0.91 -8.23
C VAL A 9 0.94 0.05 -7.85
N ASP A 10 0.99 1.30 -8.29
CA ASP A 10 -0.08 2.28 -7.99
C ASP A 10 -1.43 1.97 -8.66
N GLN A 11 -1.50 0.92 -9.49
CA GLN A 11 -2.67 0.58 -10.33
C GLN A 11 -3.32 -0.75 -9.91
N PRO A 12 -4.66 -0.78 -9.71
CA PRO A 12 -5.38 -1.98 -9.29
C PRO A 12 -5.45 -3.09 -10.35
N GLU A 13 -5.13 -2.81 -11.62
CA GLU A 13 -5.12 -3.80 -12.70
C GLU A 13 -3.82 -4.60 -12.80
N ASP A 14 -2.72 -4.14 -12.19
CA ASP A 14 -1.42 -4.80 -12.27
C ASP A 14 -1.24 -5.75 -11.08
N PRO A 15 -1.09 -7.07 -11.27
CA PRO A 15 -0.81 -7.97 -10.16
C PRO A 15 0.49 -7.50 -9.50
N ASN A 16 0.46 -7.18 -8.21
CA ASN A 16 1.71 -6.99 -7.48
C ASN A 16 2.55 -8.27 -7.63
N VAL A 17 3.64 -8.17 -8.38
CA VAL A 17 4.64 -9.22 -8.49
C VAL A 17 5.76 -8.78 -7.56
N GLY A 18 5.94 -9.50 -6.46
CA GLY A 18 7.00 -9.23 -5.50
C GLY A 18 8.37 -9.21 -6.15
N LEU A 19 9.36 -8.72 -5.40
CA LEU A 19 10.70 -8.52 -5.91
C LEU A 19 11.39 -9.85 -6.24
N ALA A 20 12.09 -9.89 -7.36
CA ALA A 20 12.95 -11.01 -7.70
C ALA A 20 14.22 -11.02 -6.82
N ASN A 21 14.86 -12.18 -6.69
CA ASN A 21 16.09 -12.34 -5.89
C ASN A 21 17.20 -11.38 -6.32
N GLU A 22 17.33 -11.15 -7.63
CA GLU A 22 18.34 -10.26 -8.19
C GLU A 22 18.09 -8.80 -7.80
N GLU A 23 16.82 -8.41 -7.67
CA GLU A 23 16.41 -7.06 -7.26
C GLU A 23 16.67 -6.85 -5.76
N ILE A 24 16.36 -7.85 -4.94
CA ILE A 24 16.65 -7.82 -3.50
C ILE A 24 18.17 -7.75 -3.26
N ALA A 25 18.95 -8.58 -3.96
CA ALA A 25 20.40 -8.55 -3.90
C ALA A 25 20.98 -7.20 -4.34
N PHE A 26 20.41 -6.60 -5.39
CA PHE A 26 20.78 -5.25 -5.83
C PHE A 26 20.52 -4.20 -4.75
N LEU A 27 19.34 -4.20 -4.12
CA LEU A 27 18.99 -3.26 -3.05
C LEU A 27 19.91 -3.41 -1.83
N GLN A 28 20.16 -4.64 -1.39
CA GLN A 28 21.07 -4.92 -0.28
C GLN A 28 22.47 -4.39 -0.56
N ARG A 29 22.98 -4.60 -1.78
CA ARG A 29 24.30 -4.10 -2.19
C ARG A 29 24.35 -2.57 -2.26
N GLU A 30 23.38 -1.95 -2.92
CA GLU A 30 23.38 -0.51 -3.13
C GLU A 30 23.16 0.27 -1.84
N LEU A 31 22.33 -0.23 -0.94
CA LEU A 31 22.05 0.41 0.34
C LEU A 31 23.04 -0.01 1.43
N ASN A 32 23.92 -0.98 1.15
CA ASN A 32 24.83 -1.59 2.12
C ASN A 32 24.07 -2.15 3.34
N LEU A 33 22.98 -2.88 3.09
CA LEU A 33 22.09 -3.46 4.09
C LEU A 33 22.01 -4.97 3.92
N GLN A 34 21.80 -5.66 5.05
CA GLN A 34 21.48 -7.09 5.06
C GLN A 34 20.03 -7.28 5.48
N PHE A 35 19.22 -7.83 4.57
CA PHE A 35 17.80 -8.06 4.83
C PHE A 35 17.63 -9.45 5.48
N PRO A 36 16.95 -9.55 6.62
CA PRO A 36 16.64 -10.86 7.19
C PRO A 36 15.68 -11.65 6.31
N GLU A 37 15.71 -12.98 6.42
CA GLU A 37 14.92 -13.89 5.57
C GLU A 37 13.41 -13.59 5.62
N ILE A 38 12.87 -13.23 6.79
CA ILE A 38 11.45 -12.89 6.92
C ILE A 38 11.07 -11.66 6.09
N TYR A 39 11.97 -10.68 5.99
CA TYR A 39 11.76 -9.48 5.20
C TYR A 39 11.89 -9.80 3.72
N ILE A 40 12.90 -10.59 3.34
CA ILE A 40 13.06 -11.08 1.96
C ILE A 40 11.81 -11.84 1.50
N TYR A 41 11.34 -12.78 2.33
CA TYR A 41 10.12 -13.53 2.08
C TYR A 41 8.93 -12.59 1.88
N TYR A 42 8.78 -11.61 2.77
CA TYR A 42 7.74 -10.60 2.63
C TYR A 42 7.89 -9.82 1.31
N LEU A 43 9.08 -9.35 0.93
CA LEU A 43 9.27 -8.57 -0.30
C LEU A 43 9.02 -9.36 -1.58
N GLN A 44 9.23 -10.68 -1.55
CA GLN A 44 8.93 -11.59 -2.64
C GLN A 44 7.44 -11.93 -2.73
N HIS A 45 6.73 -11.96 -1.60
CA HIS A 45 5.37 -12.50 -1.49
C HIS A 45 4.31 -11.46 -1.10
N ALA A 46 4.68 -10.19 -0.87
CA ALA A 46 3.75 -9.10 -0.58
C ALA A 46 2.69 -9.07 -1.68
N GLY A 47 1.49 -9.52 -1.32
CA GLY A 47 0.52 -10.03 -2.29
C GLY A 47 -0.06 -8.97 -3.22
N LYS A 48 -0.89 -9.44 -4.16
CA LYS A 48 -1.64 -8.74 -5.24
C LYS A 48 -2.34 -7.41 -4.87
N GLU A 49 -2.38 -7.04 -3.59
CA GLU A 49 -3.05 -5.85 -3.05
C GLU A 49 -2.13 -4.89 -2.27
N SER A 50 -0.84 -5.19 -2.12
CA SER A 50 0.12 -4.30 -1.44
C SER A 50 0.45 -3.01 -2.23
N ASN A 51 -0.18 -2.87 -3.40
CA ASN A 51 -0.29 -1.74 -4.33
C ASN A 51 -0.91 -0.43 -3.78
N VAL A 52 -1.11 -0.34 -2.47
CA VAL A 52 -1.87 0.75 -1.83
C VAL A 52 -0.98 1.80 -1.20
N PHE A 53 0.27 1.44 -0.95
CA PHE A 53 1.23 2.28 -0.29
C PHE A 53 2.39 2.60 -1.25
N PRO A 54 2.54 3.85 -1.69
CA PRO A 54 3.58 4.22 -2.63
C PRO A 54 4.93 4.16 -1.92
N VAL A 55 5.95 3.63 -2.59
CA VAL A 55 7.31 3.61 -2.03
C VAL A 55 8.30 4.20 -3.02
N GLU A 56 9.47 4.55 -2.52
CA GLU A 56 10.50 5.13 -3.36
C GLU A 56 11.15 4.10 -4.30
N ASN A 57 11.16 4.45 -5.59
CA ASN A 57 11.66 3.60 -6.66
C ASN A 57 12.91 4.15 -7.34
N ASP A 58 13.50 5.21 -6.81
CA ASP A 58 14.81 5.72 -7.17
C ASP A 58 15.85 5.35 -6.09
N ILE A 59 16.89 4.63 -6.49
CA ILE A 59 17.95 4.19 -5.57
C ILE A 59 18.73 5.38 -4.97
N VAL A 60 18.90 6.48 -5.71
CA VAL A 60 19.59 7.69 -5.23
C VAL A 60 18.77 8.35 -4.13
N LYS A 61 17.45 8.40 -4.30
CA LYS A 61 16.54 8.91 -3.26
C LYS A 61 16.47 7.98 -2.05
N LEU A 62 16.40 6.67 -2.24
CA LEU A 62 16.46 5.71 -1.13
C LEU A 62 17.73 5.89 -0.30
N LYS A 63 18.90 6.04 -0.93
CA LYS A 63 20.17 6.34 -0.24
C LYS A 63 20.07 7.64 0.56
N LYS A 64 19.47 8.68 -0.02
CA LYS A 64 19.22 9.96 0.68
C LYS A 64 18.33 9.75 1.90
N TYR A 65 17.23 8.99 1.78
CA TYR A 65 16.31 8.73 2.88
C TYR A 65 16.98 7.95 4.03
N GLN A 66 17.87 6.98 3.72
CA GLN A 66 18.64 6.28 4.76
C GLN A 66 19.44 7.28 5.61
N ASN A 67 20.14 8.21 4.95
CA ASN A 67 20.97 9.20 5.64
C ASN A 67 20.12 10.19 6.45
N GLN A 68 19.04 10.71 5.86
CA GLN A 68 18.14 11.64 6.54
C GLN A 68 17.50 11.02 7.78
N LEU A 69 17.00 9.78 7.68
CA LEU A 69 16.46 9.05 8.81
C LEU A 69 17.51 8.89 9.91
N LYS A 70 18.72 8.45 9.55
CA LYS A 70 19.83 8.24 10.50
C LYS A 70 20.18 9.52 11.26
N ASP A 71 20.28 10.64 10.55
CA ASP A 71 20.60 11.93 11.16
C ASP A 71 19.48 12.40 12.10
N ALA A 72 18.22 12.26 11.67
CA ALA A 72 17.07 12.67 12.47
C ALA A 72 16.90 11.82 13.75
N LEU A 73 17.09 10.50 13.66
CA LEU A 73 17.07 9.61 14.83
C LEU A 73 18.27 9.86 15.77
N LYS A 74 19.46 10.12 15.22
CA LYS A 74 20.66 10.43 16.01
C LYS A 74 20.47 11.66 16.88
N GLN A 75 19.87 12.72 16.34
CA GLN A 75 19.57 13.97 17.06
C GLN A 75 18.66 13.72 18.28
N ARG A 76 17.71 12.80 18.16
CA ARG A 76 16.78 12.42 19.24
C ARG A 76 17.31 11.31 20.15
N GLY A 77 18.44 10.71 19.81
CA GLY A 77 19.05 9.62 20.57
C GLY A 77 18.36 8.27 20.44
N LEU A 78 17.63 8.05 19.35
CA LEU A 78 16.86 6.84 19.09
C LEU A 78 17.57 5.93 18.09
N LEU A 79 17.36 4.61 18.22
CA LEU A 79 17.74 3.57 17.24
C LEU A 79 19.14 3.75 16.61
N ARG A 80 20.15 3.96 17.46
CA ARG A 80 21.50 4.41 17.04
C ARG A 80 22.36 3.32 16.41
N THR A 81 22.09 2.07 16.72
CA THR A 81 22.93 0.90 16.37
C THR A 81 22.26 -0.06 15.41
N GLU A 82 20.97 0.15 15.20
CA GLU A 82 20.09 -0.71 14.44
C GLU A 82 20.33 -0.54 12.94
N SER A 83 20.20 -1.65 12.22
CA SER A 83 20.17 -1.66 10.77
C SER A 83 18.76 -1.26 10.34
N LEU A 84 18.62 -0.06 9.80
CA LEU A 84 17.33 0.50 9.41
C LEU A 84 17.22 0.55 7.90
N PHE A 85 16.02 0.26 7.39
CA PHE A 85 15.71 0.40 5.98
C PHE A 85 14.51 1.33 5.78
N CYS A 86 14.78 2.57 5.38
CA CYS A 86 13.78 3.58 5.06
C CYS A 86 13.34 3.47 3.60
N PHE A 87 12.07 3.15 3.37
CA PHE A 87 11.58 2.96 2.00
C PHE A 87 10.70 4.11 1.52
N GLN A 88 10.35 5.05 2.41
CA GLN A 88 9.60 6.25 2.08
C GLN A 88 9.87 7.39 3.05
N TYR A 89 9.89 8.60 2.51
CA TYR A 89 9.95 9.86 3.24
C TYR A 89 9.00 10.84 2.57
N ASN A 90 8.07 11.38 3.35
CA ASN A 90 7.05 12.32 2.91
C ASN A 90 7.24 13.66 3.59
N ILE A 91 6.86 14.71 2.87
CA ILE A 91 6.69 16.07 3.39
C ILE A 91 5.28 16.49 3.03
N GLU A 92 4.45 16.76 4.03
CA GLU A 92 3.05 17.13 3.86
C GLU A 92 2.76 18.41 4.63
N TYR A 93 2.15 19.40 3.98
CA TYR A 93 1.80 20.65 4.64
C TYR A 93 0.61 20.44 5.58
N GLU A 94 0.78 20.72 6.88
CA GLU A 94 -0.26 20.65 7.91
C GLU A 94 -0.91 22.03 8.10
N PRO A 95 -2.14 22.27 7.59
CA PRO A 95 -2.77 23.60 7.62
C PRO A 95 -3.11 24.08 9.03
N LEU A 96 -3.36 23.18 9.98
CA LEU A 96 -3.70 23.56 11.36
C LEU A 96 -2.54 24.27 12.06
N VAL A 97 -1.31 23.84 11.76
CA VAL A 97 -0.07 24.37 12.34
C VAL A 97 0.62 25.36 11.39
N GLY A 98 0.32 25.28 10.09
CA GLY A 98 0.89 26.13 9.06
C GLY A 98 2.34 25.77 8.71
N GLN A 99 2.71 24.49 8.84
CA GLN A 99 4.08 24.00 8.64
C GLN A 99 4.11 22.69 7.87
N ASP A 100 5.25 22.42 7.24
CA ASP A 100 5.52 21.15 6.59
C ASP A 100 5.87 20.09 7.64
N PHE A 101 5.12 19.00 7.65
CA PHE A 101 5.35 17.83 8.48
C PHE A 101 6.18 16.81 7.71
N GLU A 102 7.22 16.32 8.36
CA GLU A 102 8.06 15.26 7.81
C GLU A 102 7.64 13.91 8.36
N THR A 103 7.62 12.87 7.52
CA THR A 103 7.34 11.51 7.98
C THR A 103 8.22 10.50 7.26
N PHE A 104 8.89 9.65 8.03
CA PHE A 104 9.71 8.54 7.59
C PHE A 104 8.99 7.21 7.86
N TYR A 105 8.99 6.33 6.86
CA TYR A 105 8.52 4.95 6.99
C TYR A 105 9.71 4.01 6.79
N PHE A 106 9.95 3.13 7.75
CA PHE A 106 11.13 2.27 7.75
C PHE A 106 10.94 0.97 8.50
N PHE A 107 11.78 -0.01 8.16
CA PHE A 107 11.91 -1.28 8.87
C PHE A 107 13.12 -1.28 9.77
N ASN A 108 13.01 -1.97 10.91
CA ASN A 108 14.15 -2.29 11.76
C ASN A 108 14.65 -3.70 11.44
N LEU A 109 15.68 -3.78 10.61
CA LEU A 109 16.27 -5.05 10.15
C LEU A 109 17.06 -5.77 11.25
N SER A 110 17.37 -5.10 12.37
CA SER A 110 18.04 -5.74 13.51
C SER A 110 17.12 -6.66 14.31
N HIS A 111 15.80 -6.56 14.15
CA HIS A 111 14.81 -7.39 14.84
C HIS A 111 14.01 -8.23 13.82
N PRO A 112 14.51 -9.42 13.46
CA PRO A 112 13.95 -10.24 12.38
C PRO A 112 12.70 -11.04 12.79
N GLU A 113 12.16 -10.83 13.99
CA GLU A 113 11.03 -11.62 14.50
C GLU A 113 9.71 -11.25 13.81
N SER A 114 9.58 -10.02 13.31
CA SER A 114 8.42 -9.56 12.55
C SER A 114 8.78 -8.42 11.61
N PRO A 115 8.08 -8.29 10.46
CA PRO A 115 8.25 -7.16 9.55
C PRO A 115 7.52 -5.94 10.11
N ASP A 116 8.01 -5.40 11.21
CA ASP A 116 7.38 -4.26 11.88
C ASP A 116 7.67 -2.96 11.13
N LEU A 117 6.61 -2.23 10.82
CA LEU A 117 6.72 -0.88 10.29
C LEU A 117 6.93 0.11 11.43
N TYR A 118 7.96 0.92 11.30
CA TYR A 118 8.21 2.08 12.14
C TYR A 118 7.87 3.34 11.38
N ILE A 119 7.23 4.28 12.08
CA ILE A 119 6.90 5.59 11.54
C ILE A 119 7.50 6.65 12.48
N PHE A 120 8.38 7.47 11.93
CA PHE A 120 9.00 8.58 12.64
C PHE A 120 8.67 9.88 11.92
N GLY A 121 8.04 10.83 12.61
CA GLY A 121 7.57 12.02 11.93
C GLY A 121 6.95 13.04 12.87
N ASP A 122 6.54 14.16 12.29
CA ASP A 122 5.79 15.20 12.99
C ASP A 122 4.32 14.79 13.12
N PHE A 123 3.81 14.77 14.36
CA PHE A 123 2.44 14.40 14.66
C PHE A 123 1.77 15.42 15.58
N ILE A 124 0.49 15.67 15.35
CA ILE A 124 -0.31 16.53 16.22
C ILE A 124 -0.50 15.81 17.57
N THR A 125 -0.03 16.45 18.64
CA THR A 125 -0.16 15.97 20.01
C THR A 125 -1.29 16.68 20.76
N ASN A 126 -1.67 17.89 20.33
CA ASN A 126 -2.79 18.64 20.88
C ASN A 126 -3.47 19.49 19.80
N PHE A 127 -4.70 19.11 19.42
CA PHE A 127 -5.49 19.82 18.41
C PHE A 127 -5.90 21.23 18.87
N ASP A 128 -6.27 21.40 20.14
CA ASP A 128 -6.79 22.67 20.67
C ASP A 128 -5.71 23.77 20.73
N TRP A 129 -4.46 23.38 20.97
CA TRP A 129 -3.32 24.31 21.05
C TRP A 129 -2.39 24.24 19.83
N ARG A 130 -2.78 23.50 18.79
CA ARG A 130 -1.93 23.26 17.59
C ARG A 130 -0.55 22.72 17.97
N GLY A 131 -0.48 21.95 19.06
CA GLY A 131 0.73 21.33 19.54
C GLY A 131 1.07 20.13 18.66
N TYR A 132 2.33 20.02 18.26
CA TYR A 132 2.87 18.88 17.53
C TYR A 132 4.27 18.56 18.06
N ASP A 133 4.69 17.30 17.95
CA ASP A 133 6.07 16.88 18.21
C ASP A 133 6.48 15.82 17.18
N LYS A 134 7.79 15.67 17.04
CA LYS A 134 8.40 14.62 16.23
C LYS A 134 8.53 13.36 17.07
N GLU A 135 7.68 12.39 16.80
CA GLU A 135 7.58 11.16 17.59
C GLU A 135 7.98 9.93 16.77
N LEU A 136 8.55 8.94 17.48
CA LEU A 136 8.70 7.60 16.95
C LEU A 136 7.50 6.78 17.40
N THR A 137 6.55 6.58 16.48
CA THR A 137 5.41 5.70 16.73
C THR A 137 5.82 4.26 16.43
N ASN A 138 5.42 3.35 17.31
CA ASN A 138 5.93 1.99 17.31
C ASN A 138 4.90 1.01 16.72
N LYS A 139 5.42 0.13 15.85
CA LYS A 139 5.00 -1.27 15.73
C LYS A 139 3.57 -1.53 15.26
N GLU A 140 3.28 -1.20 14.00
CA GLU A 140 2.21 -1.93 13.30
C GLU A 140 2.86 -3.04 12.47
N ASN A 141 2.29 -4.24 12.52
CA ASN A 141 2.69 -5.30 11.60
C ASN A 141 2.48 -4.78 10.18
N PHE A 142 3.52 -4.77 9.36
CA PHE A 142 3.42 -4.15 8.03
C PHE A 142 2.36 -4.82 7.14
N VAL A 143 2.09 -6.12 7.34
CA VAL A 143 1.00 -6.82 6.68
C VAL A 143 -0.34 -6.19 7.04
N ASP A 144 -0.58 -5.93 8.32
CA ASP A 144 -1.82 -5.33 8.81
C ASP A 144 -1.97 -3.89 8.33
N PHE A 145 -0.90 -3.10 8.41
CA PHE A 145 -0.86 -1.73 7.89
C PHE A 145 -1.26 -1.69 6.40
N ILE A 146 -0.63 -2.54 5.58
CA ILE A 146 -0.92 -2.60 4.15
C ILE A 146 -2.35 -3.09 3.90
N ASN A 147 -2.83 -4.09 4.64
CA ASN A 147 -4.21 -4.56 4.52
C ASN A 147 -5.22 -3.47 4.88
N HIS A 148 -4.92 -2.67 5.90
CA HIS A 148 -5.74 -1.53 6.31
C HIS A 148 -5.78 -0.46 5.21
N LYS A 149 -4.62 0.00 4.73
CA LYS A 149 -4.52 0.95 3.62
C LYS A 149 -5.20 0.43 2.35
N THR A 150 -5.15 -0.87 2.12
CA THR A 150 -5.85 -1.54 1.02
C THR A 150 -7.35 -1.43 1.15
N LYS A 151 -7.87 -1.73 2.34
CA LYS A 151 -9.29 -1.63 2.65
C LYS A 151 -9.79 -0.19 2.51
N ASP A 152 -9.01 0.81 2.92
CA ASP A 152 -9.39 2.21 2.77
C ASP A 152 -9.46 2.62 1.28
N LYS A 153 -8.42 2.27 0.51
CA LYS A 153 -8.32 2.64 -0.91
C LYS A 153 -9.32 1.90 -1.81
N PHE A 154 -9.59 0.62 -1.52
CA PHE A 154 -10.36 -0.28 -2.40
C PHE A 154 -11.61 -0.91 -1.79
N GLY A 155 -11.76 -0.92 -0.46
CA GLY A 155 -12.90 -1.52 0.23
C GLY A 155 -14.25 -1.03 -0.27
N PRO A 156 -14.47 0.28 -0.46
CA PRO A 156 -15.72 0.79 -1.03
C PRO A 156 -15.98 0.31 -2.46
N LYS A 157 -14.93 0.22 -3.29
CA LYS A 157 -15.02 -0.27 -4.68
C LYS A 157 -15.30 -1.76 -4.75
N ARG A 158 -14.76 -2.57 -3.83
CA ARG A 158 -15.05 -4.01 -3.71
C ARG A 158 -16.49 -4.27 -3.27
N LEU A 159 -16.97 -3.57 -2.24
CA LEU A 159 -18.36 -3.63 -1.79
C LEU A 159 -19.32 -3.25 -2.93
N LYS A 160 -19.03 -2.19 -3.69
CA LYS A 160 -19.83 -1.78 -4.84
C LYS A 160 -19.81 -2.79 -5.98
N ARG A 161 -18.66 -3.42 -6.25
CA ARG A 161 -18.54 -4.47 -7.28
C ARG A 161 -19.30 -5.74 -6.88
N ILE A 162 -19.21 -6.17 -5.63
CA ILE A 162 -19.99 -7.29 -5.09
C ILE A 162 -21.48 -6.98 -5.16
N GLY A 163 -21.90 -5.79 -4.73
CA GLY A 163 -23.29 -5.33 -4.84
C GLY A 163 -23.83 -5.36 -6.27
N ASN A 164 -23.06 -4.83 -7.25
CA ASN A 164 -23.45 -4.87 -8.66
C ASN A 164 -23.50 -6.29 -9.24
N THR A 165 -22.57 -7.18 -8.86
CA THR A 165 -22.60 -8.59 -9.30
C THR A 165 -23.81 -9.32 -8.72
N PHE A 166 -24.11 -9.13 -7.43
CA PHE A 166 -25.31 -9.70 -6.80
C PHE A 166 -26.58 -9.17 -7.45
N LEU A 167 -26.67 -7.87 -7.72
CA LEU A 167 -27.81 -7.26 -8.42
C LEU A 167 -27.97 -7.83 -9.83
N GLY A 168 -26.87 -8.02 -10.56
CA GLY A 168 -26.87 -8.65 -11.88
C GLY A 168 -27.37 -10.09 -11.86
N ILE A 169 -26.95 -10.89 -10.88
CA ILE A 169 -27.42 -12.28 -10.71
C ILE A 169 -28.91 -12.32 -10.33
N LEU A 170 -29.38 -11.38 -9.50
CA LEU A 170 -30.79 -11.32 -9.08
C LEU A 170 -31.72 -10.86 -10.22
N VAL A 171 -31.25 -9.96 -11.09
CA VAL A 171 -32.07 -9.34 -12.15
C VAL A 171 -31.99 -10.11 -13.47
N ALA A 172 -30.89 -10.83 -13.75
CA ALA A 172 -30.73 -11.60 -15.00
C ALA A 172 -31.86 -12.63 -15.26
N PRO A 173 -32.36 -13.40 -14.27
CA PRO A 173 -33.46 -14.34 -14.47
C PRO A 173 -34.75 -13.65 -14.93
N PHE A 174 -35.05 -12.47 -14.36
CA PHE A 174 -36.23 -11.69 -14.73
C PHE A 174 -36.16 -11.19 -16.17
N ILE A 175 -34.99 -10.71 -16.61
CA ILE A 175 -34.78 -10.25 -17.99
C ILE A 175 -34.94 -11.42 -18.97
N ILE A 176 -34.39 -12.60 -18.65
CA ILE A 176 -34.51 -13.80 -19.48
C ILE A 176 -35.97 -14.23 -19.62
N ILE A 177 -36.74 -14.24 -18.53
CA ILE A 177 -38.17 -14.58 -18.56
C ILE A 177 -38.95 -13.61 -19.45
N VAL A 178 -38.70 -12.30 -19.32
CA VAL A 178 -39.36 -11.27 -20.15
C VAL A 178 -39.01 -11.46 -21.63
N LEU A 179 -37.75 -11.75 -21.97
CA LEU A 179 -37.34 -12.01 -23.35
C LEU A 179 -38.02 -13.25 -23.94
N ILE A 180 -38.19 -14.32 -23.15
CA ILE A 180 -38.92 -15.53 -23.58
C ILE A 180 -40.39 -15.21 -23.85
N ILE A 181 -41.04 -14.43 -22.97
CA ILE A 181 -42.44 -14.02 -23.14
C ILE A 181 -42.60 -13.17 -24.42
N VAL A 182 -41.73 -12.18 -24.62
CA VAL A 182 -41.77 -11.31 -25.80
C VAL A 182 -41.53 -12.11 -27.08
N ALA A 183 -40.53 -13.00 -27.11
CA ALA A 183 -40.26 -13.87 -28.25
C ALA A 183 -41.46 -14.79 -28.56
N GLY A 184 -42.11 -15.34 -27.53
CA GLY A 184 -43.33 -16.13 -27.67
C GLY A 184 -44.50 -15.33 -28.23
N GLN A 185 -44.72 -14.10 -27.77
CA GLN A 185 -45.77 -13.21 -28.29
C GLN A 185 -45.55 -12.86 -29.77
N VAL A 186 -44.32 -12.54 -30.17
CA VAL A 186 -43.98 -12.25 -31.57
C VAL A 186 -44.16 -13.48 -32.47
N LEU A 187 -43.83 -14.67 -31.98
CA LEU A 187 -44.07 -15.93 -32.70
C LEU A 187 -45.57 -16.21 -32.86
N LEU A 188 -46.35 -16.01 -31.79
CA LEU A 188 -47.80 -16.18 -31.83
C LEU A 188 -48.47 -15.16 -32.78
N GLU A 189 -48.04 -13.90 -32.79
CA GLU A 189 -48.52 -12.91 -33.75
C GLU A 189 -48.20 -13.29 -35.20
N LYS A 190 -47.00 -13.81 -35.46
CA LYS A 190 -46.63 -14.30 -36.80
C LYS A 190 -47.46 -15.49 -37.26
N ILE A 191 -47.79 -16.41 -36.36
CA ILE A 191 -48.64 -17.57 -36.66
C ILE A 191 -50.09 -17.15 -36.89
N LYS A 192 -50.59 -16.15 -36.15
CA LYS A 192 -51.99 -15.70 -36.23
C LYS A 192 -52.28 -14.79 -37.43
N ASN A 193 -51.24 -14.20 -38.02
CA ASN A 193 -51.30 -13.35 -39.22
C ASN A 193 -50.88 -14.09 -40.51
N GLN A 194 -50.72 -15.42 -40.46
CA GLN A 194 -50.68 -16.32 -41.62
C GLN A 194 -52.06 -16.93 -41.85
#